data_AF-A0A6B3TPS5-F1
#
_entry.id   AF-A0A6B3TPS5-F1
#
_cell.length_a   1.000
_cell.length_b   1.000
_cell.length_c   1.000
_cell.angle_alpha   90.00
_cell.angle_beta   90.00
_cell.angle_gamma   90.00
#
_symmetry.space_group_name_H-M   'P 1'
#
loop_
_entity.id
_entity.type
_entity.pdbx_description
1 polymer ?
#
loop_
_entity_poly.entity_id
_entity_poly.type
_entity_poly.pdbx_seq_one_letter_code
_entity_poly.pdbx_strand_id
1 'polypeptide(L)' 'MEREVRKELLSQVENIMNEFCVGCFVHKQLRKECGKRTAHRFCISQCTVGEKIKEFGKKLNEYGI' A
#
# COMPACT_ATOMS: atom_id res chain seq x y z
N MET A 1 -6.86 -19.27 -15.35
CA MET A 1 -5.68 -18.38 -15.47
C MET A 1 -5.77 -17.19 -14.52
N GLU A 2 -6.92 -16.54 -14.41
CA GLU A 2 -7.14 -15.33 -13.57
C GLU A 2 -6.80 -15.48 -12.08
N ARG A 3 -6.92 -16.68 -11.51
CA ARG A 3 -6.56 -16.94 -10.10
C ARG A 3 -5.06 -16.77 -9.82
N GLU A 4 -4.18 -17.09 -10.76
CA GLU A 4 -2.73 -16.96 -10.54
C GLU A 4 -2.28 -15.51 -10.61
N VAL A 5 -2.81 -14.73 -11.57
CA VAL A 5 -2.56 -13.28 -11.68
C VAL A 5 -2.96 -12.55 -10.40
N ARG A 6 -4.11 -12.91 -9.81
CA ARG A 6 -4.56 -12.34 -8.54
C ARG A 6 -3.59 -12.65 -7.39
N LYS A 7 -3.08 -13.89 -7.30
CA LYS A 7 -2.11 -14.28 -6.27
C LYS A 7 -0.80 -13.51 -6.43
N GLU A 8 -0.30 -13.37 -7.65
CA GLU A 8 0.91 -12.60 -7.94
C GLU A 8 0.75 -11.13 -7.54
N LEU A 9 -0.38 -10.51 -7.88
CA LEU A 9 -0.67 -9.13 -7.50
C LEU A 9 -0.73 -8.95 -5.98
N LEU A 10 -1.34 -9.88 -5.24
CA LEU A 10 -1.34 -9.86 -3.77
C LEU A 10 0.07 -10.01 -3.20
N SER A 11 0.86 -10.94 -3.73
CA SER A 11 2.25 -11.12 -3.29
C SER A 11 3.11 -9.87 -3.54
N GLN A 12 2.93 -9.19 -4.67
CA GLN A 12 3.63 -7.93 -4.95
C GLN A 12 3.25 -6.82 -3.95
N VAL A 13 1.97 -6.72 -3.58
CA VAL A 13 1.53 -5.77 -2.55
C VAL A 13 2.17 -6.09 -1.20
N GLU A 14 2.15 -7.35 -0.77
CA GLU A 14 2.75 -7.79 0.49
C GLU A 14 4.26 -7.52 0.54
N ASN A 15 4.98 -7.80 -0.54
CA ASN A 15 6.42 -7.56 -0.63
C ASN A 15 6.75 -6.07 -0.47
N ILE A 16 6.04 -5.19 -1.18
CA ILE A 16 6.24 -3.75 -1.07
C ILE A 16 5.93 -3.25 0.34
N MET A 17 4.85 -3.75 0.95
CA MET A 17 4.50 -3.38 2.32
C MET A 17 5.57 -3.83 3.31
N ASN A 18 6.09 -5.05 3.17
CA ASN A 18 7.12 -5.59 4.05
C ASN A 18 8.47 -4.88 3.90
N GLU A 19 8.84 -4.51 2.68
CA GLU A 19 10.13 -3.86 2.40
C GLU A 19 10.12 -2.37 2.77
N PHE A 20 9.02 -1.65 2.49
CA PHE A 20 8.99 -0.19 2.60
C PHE A 20 8.06 0.36 3.68
N CYS A 21 6.96 -0.33 3.97
CA CYS A 21 5.95 0.19 4.91
C CYS A 21 6.19 -0.31 6.35
N VAL A 22 6.77 -1.49 6.54
CA VAL A 22 7.13 -2.00 7.87
C VAL A 22 8.19 -1.09 8.49
N GLY A 23 7.89 -0.57 9.68
CA GLY A 23 8.80 0.36 10.37
C GLY A 23 8.93 1.73 9.71
N CYS A 24 8.09 2.09 8.73
CA CYS A 24 8.17 3.35 8.00
C CYS A 24 8.29 4.57 8.95
N PHE A 25 9.45 5.24 8.89
CA PHE A 25 9.78 6.36 9.75
C PHE A 25 8.79 7.52 9.60
N VAL A 26 8.46 7.90 8.36
CA VAL A 26 7.53 9.00 8.06
C VAL A 26 6.16 8.73 8.65
N HIS A 27 5.62 7.51 8.46
CA HIS A 27 4.34 7.14 9.05
C HIS A 27 4.38 7.17 10.58
N LYS A 28 5.45 6.66 11.20
CA LYS A 28 5.64 6.68 12.66
C LYS A 28 5.70 8.11 13.20
N GLN A 29 6.45 8.99 12.53
CA GLN A 29 6.60 10.38 12.95
C GLN A 29 5.29 11.15 12.79
N LEU A 30 4.64 11.08 11.63
CA LEU A 30 3.34 11.71 11.39
C LEU A 30 2.26 11.21 12.35
N ARG A 31 2.31 9.93 12.74
CA ARG A 31 1.37 9.37 13.73
C ARG A 31 1.60 9.96 15.12
N LYS A 32 2.86 10.22 15.50
CA LYS A 32 3.23 10.83 16.78
C LYS A 32 2.87 12.32 16.84
N GLU A 33 3.12 13.05 15.75
CA GLU A 33 2.95 14.51 15.71
C GLU A 33 1.52 14.95 15.36
N CYS A 34 0.90 14.30 14.37
CA CYS A 34 -0.36 14.73 13.77
C CYS A 34 -1.48 13.69 13.88
N GLY A 35 -1.22 12.57 14.57
CA GLY A 35 -2.17 11.48 14.77
C GLY A 35 -2.32 10.52 13.59
N LYS A 36 -3.05 9.42 13.84
CA LYS A 36 -3.23 8.30 12.90
C LYS A 36 -3.83 8.73 11.56
N ARG A 37 -4.84 9.62 11.57
CA ARG A 37 -5.55 10.04 10.36
C ARG A 37 -4.62 10.74 9.38
N THR A 38 -3.76 11.63 9.88
CA THR A 38 -2.82 12.39 9.05
C THR A 38 -1.75 11.48 8.46
N ALA A 39 -1.17 10.60 9.28
CA ALA A 39 -0.18 9.61 8.82
C ALA A 39 -0.74 8.72 7.69
N HIS A 40 -1.97 8.21 7.87
CA HIS A 40 -2.62 7.38 6.86
C HIS A 40 -2.99 8.16 5.60
N ARG A 41 -3.46 9.42 5.74
CA ARG A 41 -3.73 10.30 4.60
C ARG A 41 -2.47 10.51 3.76
N PHE A 42 -1.34 10.80 4.40
CA PHE A 42 -0.05 10.90 3.73
C PHE A 42 0.28 9.64 2.92
N CYS A 43 0.14 8.45 3.54
CA CYS A 43 0.37 7.19 2.84
C CYS A 43 -0.50 7.03 1.58
N ILE A 44 -1.76 7.48 1.60
CA ILE A 44 -2.67 7.33 0.46
C ILE A 44 -2.50 8.42 -0.61
N SER A 45 -2.10 9.63 -0.22
CA SER A 45 -2.15 10.80 -1.11
C SER A 45 -0.80 11.45 -1.43
N GLN A 46 0.29 11.05 -0.77
CA GLN A 46 1.61 11.68 -0.95
C GLN A 46 2.77 10.67 -0.93
N CYS A 47 2.57 9.46 -0.42
CA CYS A 47 3.59 8.43 -0.41
C CYS A 47 3.62 7.69 -1.75
N THR A 48 4.74 7.72 -2.46
CA THR A 48 4.92 7.00 -3.73
C THR A 48 4.75 5.49 -3.60
N VAL A 49 5.15 4.92 -2.46
CA VAL A 49 4.90 3.50 -2.14
C VAL A 49 3.41 3.23 -2.01
N GLY A 50 2.66 4.11 -1.35
CA GLY A 50 1.22 3.99 -1.22
C GLY A 50 0.47 4.20 -2.53
N GLU A 51 0.97 5.07 -3.42
CA GLU A 51 0.48 5.19 -4.79
C GLU A 51 0.63 3.87 -5.55
N LYS A 52 1.80 3.23 -5.50
CA LYS A 52 2.01 1.91 -6.13
C LYS A 52 1.06 0.85 -5.57
N ILE A 53 0.89 0.78 -4.25
CA ILE A 53 -0.07 -0.16 -3.61
C ILE A 53 -1.49 0.09 -4.13
N LYS A 54 -1.89 1.36 -4.30
CA LYS A 54 -3.19 1.73 -4.87
C LYS A 54 -3.34 1.27 -6.32
N GLU A 55 -2.29 1.34 -7.13
CA GLU A 55 -2.28 0.83 -8.50
C GLU A 55 -2.47 -0.69 -8.55
N PHE A 56 -1.77 -1.45 -7.70
CA PHE A 56 -1.99 -2.89 -7.58
C PHE A 56 -3.42 -3.22 -7.10
N GLY A 57 -3.96 -2.43 -6.17
CA GLY A 57 -5.34 -2.55 -5.72
C GLY A 57 -6.37 -2.35 -6.85
N LYS A 58 -6.13 -1.40 -7.77
CA LYS A 58 -6.98 -1.22 -8.96
C LYS A 58 -6.94 -2.44 -9.88
N LYS A 59 -5.74 -2.95 -10.18
CA LYS A 59 -5.56 -4.18 -10.97
C LYS A 59 -6.29 -5.36 -10.32
N LEU A 60 -6.19 -5.52 -9.00
CA LEU A 60 -6.89 -6.58 -8.28
C LEU A 60 -8.42 -6.52 -8.43
N ASN A 61 -9.00 -5.32 -8.51
CA ASN A 61 -10.42 -5.14 -8.78
C ASN A 61 -10.78 -5.47 -10.24
N GLU A 62 -9.89 -5.17 -11.19
CA GLU A 62 -10.09 -5.48 -12.61
C GLU A 62 -10.12 -7.00 -12.87
N TYR A 63 -9.31 -7.78 -12.15
CA TYR A 63 -9.31 -9.26 -12.22
C TYR A 63 -10.29 -9.94 -11.23
N GLY A 64 -11.18 -9.17 -10.60
CA GLY A 64 -12.00 -9.60 -9.47
C GLY A 64 -13.51 -9.62 -9.69
N ILE A 65 -13.98 -9.45 -10.94
CA ILE A 65 -15.41 -9.51 -11.32
C ILE A 65 -15.75 -10.88 -11.89
#